data_AF-A0A351Y322-F1
#
_entry.id   AF-A0A351Y322-F1
#
_cell.length_a   1.000
_cell.length_b   1.000
_cell.length_c   1.000
_cell.angle_alpha   90.00
_cell.angle_beta   90.00
_cell.angle_gamma   90.00
#
_symmetry.space_group_name_H-M   'P 1'
#
loop_
_entity.id
_entity.type
_entity.pdbx_description
1 polymer ?
#
loop_
_entity_poly.entity_id
_entity_poly.type
_entity_poly.pdbx_seq_one_letter_code
_entity_poly.pdbx_strand_id
1 'polypeptide(L)' 'MDISRSEKFIEGRVSLQTFRSDIDFYYLQARTKYGMLGVKVWIEKGILYNKASAASTKKISL' A
#
# COMPACT_ATOMS: atom_id res chain seq x y z
N MET A 1 20.25 -21.67 -11.69
CA MET A 1 19.14 -21.58 -10.71
C MET A 1 18.88 -20.11 -10.50
N ASP A 2 17.76 -19.61 -11.01
CA ASP A 2 17.24 -18.28 -10.69
C ASP A 2 15.81 -18.50 -10.18
N ILE A 3 15.49 -17.99 -9.00
CA ILE A 3 14.23 -18.26 -8.31
C ILE A 3 13.63 -16.90 -7.90
N SER A 4 12.42 -16.63 -8.35
CA SER A 4 11.68 -15.46 -7.90
C SER A 4 11.36 -15.62 -6.41
N ARG A 5 11.70 -14.60 -5.61
CA ARG A 5 11.39 -14.55 -4.19
C ARG A 5 10.42 -13.42 -3.90
N SER A 6 9.62 -13.60 -2.87
CA SER A 6 8.75 -12.55 -2.34
C SER A 6 9.11 -12.35 -0.88
N GLU A 7 9.54 -11.15 -0.53
CA GLU A 7 9.79 -10.75 0.85
C GLU A 7 8.68 -9.81 1.31
N LYS A 8 8.35 -9.89 2.60
CA LYS A 8 7.39 -9.00 3.24
C LYS A 8 8.01 -8.47 4.51
N PHE A 9 7.99 -7.15 4.66
CA PHE A 9 8.35 -6.46 5.88
C PHE A 9 7.11 -5.77 6.43
N ILE A 10 6.95 -5.82 7.75
CA ILE A 10 5.82 -5.22 8.46
C ILE A 10 6.39 -4.53 9.68
N GLU A 11 6.09 -3.24 9.84
CA GLU A 11 6.38 -2.48 11.04
C GLU A 11 5.06 -2.01 11.63
N GLY A 12 4.86 -2.22 12.94
CA GLY A 12 3.59 -1.91 13.61
C GLY A 12 2.49 -2.95 13.34
N ARG A 13 1.26 -2.46 13.13
CA ARG A 13 0.06 -3.29 12.91
C ARG A 13 -0.61 -2.88 11.60
N VAL A 14 -1.09 -3.88 10.86
CA VAL A 14 -1.92 -3.69 9.65
C VAL A 14 -3.16 -4.58 9.75
N SER A 15 -4.29 -3.99 10.10
CA SER A 15 -5.54 -4.70 10.40
C SER A 15 -6.40 -4.93 9.14
N LEU A 16 -5.98 -5.85 8.27
CA LEU A 16 -6.64 -6.08 6.96
C LEU A 16 -8.10 -6.55 7.03
N GLN A 17 -8.52 -7.18 8.12
CA GLN A 17 -9.89 -7.66 8.29
C GLN A 17 -10.84 -6.58 8.85
N THR A 18 -10.31 -5.50 9.42
CA THR A 18 -11.11 -4.45 10.07
C THR A 18 -11.52 -3.39 9.06
N PHE A 19 -12.78 -3.43 8.61
CA PHE A 19 -13.29 -2.50 7.58
C PHE A 19 -13.28 -1.01 8.00
N ARG A 20 -13.30 -0.74 9.31
CA ARG A 20 -13.21 0.64 9.84
C ARG A 20 -11.78 1.19 9.88
N SER A 21 -10.76 0.36 9.65
CA SER A 21 -9.38 0.86 9.56
C SER A 21 -9.18 1.63 8.26
N ASP A 22 -8.59 2.83 8.36
CA ASP A 22 -8.15 3.61 7.21
C ASP A 22 -6.86 2.99 6.67
N ILE A 23 -6.97 2.20 5.61
CA ILE A 23 -5.83 1.52 4.98
C ILE A 23 -5.66 2.05 3.57
N ASP A 24 -4.52 2.69 3.33
CA ASP A 24 -4.10 3.02 1.97
C ASP A 24 -3.33 1.85 1.38
N PHE A 25 -3.81 1.38 0.24
CA PHE A 25 -3.13 0.35 -0.55
C PHE A 25 -2.60 0.94 -1.85
N TYR A 26 -1.35 0.61 -2.17
CA TYR A 26 -0.76 0.94 -3.46
C TYR A 26 0.04 -0.24 -4.01
N TYR A 27 -0.01 -0.40 -5.34
CA TYR A 27 0.75 -1.40 -6.08
C TYR A 27 1.46 -0.76 -7.26
N LEU A 28 2.75 -1.06 -7.41
CA LEU A 28 3.57 -0.59 -8.52
C LEU A 28 4.50 -1.71 -8.99
N GLN A 29 4.84 -1.68 -10.27
CA GLN A 29 5.87 -2.54 -10.86
C GLN A 29 7.14 -1.71 -11.09
N ALA A 30 8.26 -2.13 -10.51
CA ALA A 30 9.57 -1.54 -10.76
C ALA A 30 10.27 -2.30 -11.89
N ARG A 31 10.62 -1.60 -12.97
CA ARG A 31 11.42 -2.14 -14.06
C ARG A 31 12.90 -2.07 -13.67
N THR A 32 13.53 -3.23 -13.59
CA THR A 32 14.97 -3.38 -13.33
C THR A 32 15.66 -4.05 -14.51
N LYS A 33 17.00 -4.05 -14.52
CA LYS A 33 17.80 -4.66 -15.60
C LYS A 33 17.51 -6.15 -15.82
N TYR A 34 17.12 -6.87 -14.76
CA TYR A 34 16.91 -8.31 -14.80
C TYR A 34 15.43 -8.71 -14.89
N GLY A 35 14.50 -7.75 -14.85
CA GLY A 35 13.07 -8.04 -14.94
C GLY A 35 12.19 -7.00 -14.23
N MET A 36 10.92 -7.37 -14.01
CA MET A 36 9.96 -6.55 -13.29
C MET A 36 9.74 -7.07 -11.87
N LEU A 37 9.86 -6.18 -10.89
CA LEU A 37 9.60 -6.45 -9.47
C LEU A 37 8.26 -5.81 -9.08
N GLY A 38 7.33 -6.61 -8.54
CA GLY A 38 6.07 -6.10 -8.01
C GLY A 38 6.21 -5.64 -6.56
N VAL A 39 5.91 -4.38 -6.27
CA VAL A 39 5.96 -3.81 -4.92
C VAL A 39 4.54 -3.47 -4.46
N LYS A 40 4.11 -4.10 -3.37
CA LYS A 40 2.83 -3.83 -2.71
C LYS A 40 3.07 -3.15 -1.37
N VAL A 41 2.40 -2.03 -1.13
CA VAL A 41 2.52 -1.24 0.10
C VAL A 41 1.14 -1.07 0.72
N TRP A 42 1.07 -1.29 2.04
CA TRP A 42 -0.11 -1.03 2.87
C TRP A 42 0.29 -0.08 3.99
N ILE A 43 -0.48 0.98 4.19
CA ILE A 43 -0.26 1.96 5.25
C ILE A 43 -1.56 2.10 6.04
N GLU A 44 -1.57 1.65 7.30
CA GLU A 44 -2.69 1.86 8.22
C GLU A 44 -2.53 3.24 8.89
N LYS A 45 -3.47 4.15 8.63
CA LYS A 45 -3.47 5.53 9.17
C LYS A 45 -4.27 5.67 10.47
N GLY A 46 -4.91 4.58 10.91
CA GLY A 46 -5.75 4.54 12.11
C GLY A 46 -7.17 4.08 11.79
N ILE A 47 -8.13 4.47 12.63
CA ILE A 47 -9.55 4.09 12.48
C ILE A 47 -10.33 5.30 11.95
N LEU A 48 -11.17 5.08 10.94
CA LEU A 48 -12.09 6.08 10.42
C LEU A 48 -13.27 6.26 11.39
N TYR A 49 -13.31 7.39 12.10
CA TYR A 49 -14.41 7.70 13.01
C TYR A 49 -15.58 8.46 12.36
N ASN A 50 -15.34 9.20 11.27
CA ASN A 50 -16.39 9.77 10.41
C ASN A 50 -15.72 10.52 9.25
N LYS A 51 -16.08 10.26 7.99
CA LYS A 51 -15.57 11.04 6.86
C LYS A 51 -16.69 11.31 5.85
N ALA A 52 -17.62 12.18 6.25
CA ALA A 52 -18.65 12.70 5.35
C ALA A 52 -18.16 13.90 4.48
N SER A 53 -16.93 14.42 4.63
CA SER A 53 -16.63 15.74 4.05
C SER A 53 -15.16 16.06 3.69
N ALA A 54 -14.32 15.08 3.31
CA ALA A 54 -12.95 15.43 2.89
C ALA A 54 -12.36 14.48 1.83
N ALA A 55 -12.96 14.47 0.64
CA ALA A 55 -12.30 14.01 -0.58
C ALA A 55 -11.55 15.20 -1.22
N SER A 56 -10.47 15.67 -0.58
CA SER A 56 -9.51 16.55 -1.25
C SER A 56 -8.49 15.68 -1.95
N THR A 57 -8.83 15.30 -3.19
CA THR A 57 -7.91 14.64 -4.12
C THR A 57 -6.74 15.57 -4.40
N LYS A 58 -5.63 15.41 -3.68
CA LYS A 58 -4.35 15.97 -4.10
C LYS A 58 -3.92 15.22 -5.36
N LYS A 59 -4.14 15.86 -6.52
CA LYS A 59 -3.48 15.51 -7.77
C LYS A 59 -1.97 15.56 -7.53
N ILE A 60 -1.30 14.43 -7.67
CA ILE A 60 0.14 14.42 -7.93
C ILE A 60 0.25 14.81 -9.40
N SER A 61 0.54 16.09 -9.64
CA SER A 61 0.84 16.61 -10.97
C SER A 61 2.18 16.04 -11.43
N LEU A 62 2.19 15.44 -12.63
CA LEU A 62 3.37 15.38 -13.48
C LEU A 62 3.31 16.54 -14.47
#